data_AF-A0A954GZX7-F1
#
_entry.id   AF-A0A954GZX7-F1
#
_cell.length_a   1.000
_cell.length_b   1.000
_cell.length_c   1.000
_cell.angle_alpha   90.00
_cell.angle_beta   90.00
_cell.angle_gamma   90.00
#
_symmetry.space_group_name_H-M   'P 1'
#
loop_
_entity.id
_entity.type
_entity.pdbx_description
1 polymer ?
#
loop_
_entity_poly.entity_id
_entity_poly.type
_entity_poly.pdbx_seq_one_letter_code
_entity_poly.pdbx_strand_id
1 'polypeptide(L)'
;PELTRKLYDLTTSYQIDAAREVQYDLIRLFDTMIYSAEFPEGFRAAVELRGFRMGQGRQPLSDDQRTDLTVLSRELQCLLSQHGFTDQPVGGCPVGDSNPSSSGEEVGAIVQQVVSELRRRGLM
;
A
#
# COMPACT_ATOMS: atom_id res chain seq x y z
N PRO A 1 6.95 -10.22 -5.79
CA PRO A 1 7.12 -11.53 -5.11
C PRO A 1 8.18 -11.52 -4.01
N GLU A 2 9.16 -10.64 -4.16
CA GLU A 2 10.28 -10.41 -3.26
C GLU A 2 9.79 -9.92 -1.89
N LEU A 3 8.82 -9.00 -1.85
CA LEU A 3 8.24 -8.48 -0.62
C LEU A 3 7.44 -9.54 0.15
N THR A 4 6.63 -10.35 -0.56
CA THR A 4 5.91 -11.49 0.05
C THR A 4 6.86 -12.55 0.58
N ARG A 5 7.99 -12.77 -0.09
CA ARG A 5 9.04 -13.69 0.41
C ARG A 5 9.70 -13.13 1.67
N LYS A 6 10.07 -11.85 1.68
CA LYS A 6 10.62 -11.16 2.85
C LYS A 6 9.69 -11.26 4.06
N LEU A 7 8.39 -11.03 3.85
CA LEU A 7 7.37 -11.19 4.88
C LEU A 7 7.40 -12.60 5.48
N TYR A 8 7.34 -13.63 4.61
CA TYR A 8 7.39 -15.03 5.05
C TYR A 8 8.64 -15.35 5.87
N ASP A 9 9.81 -14.90 5.43
CA ASP A 9 11.09 -15.15 6.12
C ASP A 9 11.14 -14.47 7.50
N LEU A 10 10.61 -13.23 7.61
CA LEU A 10 10.51 -12.53 8.88
C LEU A 10 9.50 -13.21 9.83
N THR A 11 8.36 -13.65 9.31
CA THR A 11 7.35 -14.36 10.11
C THR A 11 7.89 -15.70 10.63
N THR A 12 8.53 -16.49 9.78
CA THR A 12 9.07 -17.81 10.18
C THR A 12 10.28 -17.72 11.10
N SER A 13 11.00 -16.61 11.08
CA SER A 13 12.08 -16.31 12.04
C SER A 13 11.60 -15.57 13.30
N TYR A 14 10.29 -15.46 13.52
CA TYR A 14 9.67 -14.79 14.68
C TYR A 14 10.02 -13.30 14.83
N GLN A 15 10.49 -12.65 13.77
CA GLN A 15 10.72 -11.20 13.72
C GLN A 15 9.41 -10.47 13.40
N ILE A 16 8.42 -10.61 14.28
CA ILE A 16 7.02 -10.24 13.99
C ILE A 16 6.82 -8.74 13.80
N ASP A 17 7.53 -7.89 14.55
CA ASP A 17 7.40 -6.43 14.36
C ASP A 17 7.90 -6.00 12.97
N ALA A 18 9.05 -6.53 12.54
CA ALA A 18 9.56 -6.26 11.18
C ALA A 18 8.66 -6.87 10.09
N ALA A 19 8.08 -8.06 10.34
CA ALA A 19 7.11 -8.67 9.43
C ALA A 19 5.86 -7.80 9.26
N ARG A 20 5.37 -7.21 10.35
CA ARG A 20 4.19 -6.35 10.35
C ARG A 20 4.40 -5.09 9.50
N GLU A 21 5.55 -4.43 9.60
CA GLU A 21 5.86 -3.27 8.74
C GLU A 21 5.80 -3.65 7.25
N VAL A 22 6.41 -4.77 6.87
CA VAL A 22 6.35 -5.28 5.49
C VAL A 22 4.92 -5.62 5.06
N GLN A 23 4.10 -6.14 5.96
CA GLN A 23 2.69 -6.42 5.68
C GLN A 23 1.89 -5.13 5.43
N TYR A 24 2.14 -4.05 6.18
CA TYR A 24 1.47 -2.77 5.95
C TYR A 24 1.88 -2.14 4.62
N ASP A 25 3.17 -2.19 4.27
CA ASP A 25 3.65 -1.74 2.96
C ASP A 25 2.99 -2.54 1.83
N LEU A 26 2.85 -3.85 2.02
CA LEU A 26 2.20 -4.72 1.05
C LEU A 26 0.71 -4.41 0.90
N ILE A 27 -0.03 -4.23 2.00
CA ILE A 27 -1.44 -3.83 1.95
C ILE A 27 -1.58 -2.52 1.19
N ARG A 28 -0.78 -1.51 1.53
CA ARG A 28 -0.80 -0.21 0.86
C ARG A 28 -0.58 -0.34 -0.64
N LEU A 29 0.44 -1.11 -1.06
CA LEU A 29 0.72 -1.34 -2.47
C LEU A 29 -0.46 -2.01 -3.20
N PHE A 30 -1.06 -3.03 -2.60
CA PHE A 30 -2.18 -3.75 -3.21
C PHE A 30 -3.47 -2.92 -3.25
N ASP A 31 -3.77 -2.17 -2.19
CA ASP A 31 -4.93 -1.27 -2.15
C ASP A 31 -4.82 -0.20 -3.23
N THR A 32 -3.64 0.41 -3.39
CA THR A 32 -3.36 1.35 -4.48
C THR A 32 -3.57 0.70 -5.86
N MET A 33 -3.13 -0.56 -6.06
CA MET A 33 -3.33 -1.26 -7.34
C MET A 33 -4.79 -1.67 -7.62
N ILE A 34 -5.59 -1.93 -6.57
CA ILE A 34 -6.95 -2.48 -6.67
C ILE A 34 -8.00 -1.37 -6.76
N TYR A 35 -7.87 -0.32 -5.93
CA TYR A 35 -8.95 0.65 -5.74
C TYR A 35 -8.79 1.91 -6.58
N SER A 36 -7.59 2.20 -7.08
CA SER A 36 -7.31 3.44 -7.84
C SER A 36 -7.49 3.30 -9.35
N ALA A 37 -7.77 2.10 -9.85
CA ALA A 37 -8.04 1.83 -11.27
C ALA A 37 -8.89 0.57 -11.44
N GLU A 38 -9.53 0.42 -12.60
CA GLU A 38 -10.26 -0.81 -12.93
C GLU A 38 -9.29 -2.00 -13.03
N PHE A 39 -9.62 -3.08 -12.31
CA PHE A 39 -8.83 -4.30 -12.39
C PHE A 39 -8.86 -4.85 -13.83
N PRO A 40 -7.70 -5.17 -14.44
CA PRO A 40 -6.36 -5.33 -13.84
C PRO A 40 -5.36 -4.19 -14.13
N GLU A 41 -5.80 -3.00 -14.53
CA GLU A 41 -4.89 -1.96 -15.06
C GLU A 41 -3.87 -1.44 -14.05
N GLY A 42 -4.25 -1.29 -12.77
CA GLY A 42 -3.30 -0.92 -11.71
C GLY A 42 -2.15 -1.93 -11.54
N PHE A 43 -2.46 -3.23 -11.65
CA PHE A 43 -1.44 -4.29 -11.63
C PHE A 43 -0.55 -4.25 -12.86
N ARG A 44 -1.12 -3.99 -14.04
CA ARG A 44 -0.35 -3.89 -15.29
C ARG A 44 0.63 -2.73 -15.21
N ALA A 45 0.18 -1.56 -14.76
CA ALA A 45 1.03 -0.40 -14.54
C ALA A 45 2.20 -0.72 -13.58
N ALA A 46 1.92 -1.33 -12.42
CA ALA A 46 2.96 -1.72 -11.46
C ALA A 46 4.00 -2.68 -12.06
N VAL A 47 3.58 -3.63 -12.90
CA VAL A 47 4.47 -4.60 -13.52
C VAL A 47 5.28 -3.97 -14.66
N GLU A 48 4.69 -3.06 -15.44
CA GLU A 48 5.43 -2.34 -16.49
C GLU A 48 6.55 -1.45 -15.93
N LEU A 49 6.34 -0.84 -14.76
CA LEU A 49 7.40 -0.10 -14.05
C LEU A 49 8.62 -0.97 -13.71
N ARG A 50 8.45 -2.29 -13.64
CA ARG A 50 9.54 -3.25 -13.44
C ARG A 50 10.20 -3.72 -14.75
N GLY A 51 9.89 -3.07 -15.87
CA GLY A 51 10.49 -3.34 -17.19
C GLY A 51 9.78 -4.40 -18.03
N PHE A 52 8.63 -4.90 -17.58
CA PHE A 52 7.81 -5.81 -18.36
C PHE A 52 7.01 -5.03 -19.42
N ARG A 53 6.64 -5.71 -20.51
CA ARG A 53 5.78 -5.14 -21.57
C ARG A 53 4.42 -5.81 -21.50
N MET A 54 3.49 -5.21 -20.75
CA MET A 54 2.15 -5.78 -20.60
C MET A 54 1.27 -5.38 -21.79
N GLY A 55 1.42 -4.14 -22.28
CA GLY A 55 0.60 -3.57 -23.35
C GLY A 55 -0.72 -2.99 -22.82
N GLN A 56 -1.69 -2.72 -23.69
CA GLN A 56 -3.02 -2.26 -23.26
C GLN A 56 -3.99 -3.42 -23.00
N GLY A 57 -4.93 -3.22 -22.07
CA GLY A 57 -6.06 -4.10 -21.88
C GLY A 57 -6.93 -4.23 -23.14
N ARG A 58 -7.72 -5.31 -23.21
CA ARG A 58 -8.66 -5.51 -24.34
C ARG A 58 -9.89 -4.61 -24.26
N GLN A 59 -10.27 -4.22 -23.05
CA GLN A 59 -11.35 -3.28 -22.83
C GLN A 59 -10.82 -1.86 -23.06
N PRO A 60 -11.48 -1.06 -23.91
CA PRO A 60 -11.07 0.33 -24.13
C PRO A 60 -11.21 1.13 -22.84
N LEU A 61 -10.19 1.93 -22.55
CA LEU A 61 -10.24 2.92 -21.48
C LEU A 61 -10.70 4.28 -22.02
N SER A 62 -11.53 4.97 -21.23
CA SER A 62 -11.86 6.38 -21.45
C SER A 62 -10.62 7.27 -21.23
N ASP A 63 -10.71 8.52 -21.67
CA ASP A 63 -9.59 9.47 -21.52
C ASP A 63 -9.34 9.84 -20.05
N ASP A 64 -10.40 9.91 -19.24
CA ASP A 64 -10.29 10.12 -17.78
C ASP A 64 -9.57 8.94 -17.13
N GLN A 65 -9.96 7.70 -17.46
CA GLN A 65 -9.31 6.50 -16.93
C GLN A 65 -7.82 6.41 -17.29
N ARG A 66 -7.43 6.84 -18.49
CA ARG A 66 -6.01 6.91 -18.90
C ARG A 66 -5.24 7.95 -18.09
N THR A 67 -5.88 9.07 -17.78
CA THR A 67 -5.29 10.14 -16.98
C THR A 67 -5.08 9.66 -15.54
N ASP A 68 -6.10 9.03 -14.95
CA ASP A 68 -6.03 8.44 -13.61
C ASP A 68 -4.94 7.37 -13.51
N LEU A 69 -4.82 6.50 -14.53
CA LEU A 69 -3.74 5.52 -14.61
C LEU A 69 -2.35 6.14 -14.64
N THR A 70 -2.19 7.30 -15.29
CA THR A 70 -0.90 8.00 -15.33
C THR A 70 -0.52 8.52 -13.94
N VAL A 71 -1.50 9.02 -13.18
CA VAL A 71 -1.30 9.45 -11.79
C VAL A 71 -0.97 8.26 -10.90
N LEU A 72 -1.77 7.20 -10.99
CA LEU A 72 -1.57 5.95 -10.27
C LEU A 72 -0.18 5.36 -10.53
N SER A 73 0.27 5.34 -11.78
CA SER A 73 1.60 4.82 -12.13
C SER A 73 2.73 5.56 -11.41
N ARG A 74 2.61 6.88 -11.18
CA ARG A 74 3.62 7.63 -10.44
C ARG A 74 3.62 7.27 -8.95
N GLU A 75 2.43 7.12 -8.36
CA GLU A 75 2.30 6.69 -6.97
C GLU A 75 2.88 5.29 -6.76
N LEU A 76 2.53 4.34 -7.64
CA LEU A 76 3.07 2.97 -7.62
C LEU A 76 4.59 2.97 -7.76
N GLN A 77 5.14 3.80 -8.65
CA GLN A 77 6.59 3.92 -8.80
C GLN A 77 7.26 4.36 -7.49
N CYS A 78 6.63 5.26 -6.74
CA CYS A 78 7.12 5.67 -5.44
C CYS A 78 7.10 4.54 -4.42
N LEU A 79 5.97 3.84 -4.27
CA LEU A 79 5.86 2.70 -3.36
C LEU A 79 6.87 1.59 -3.68
N LEU A 80 7.05 1.29 -4.97
CA LEU A 80 8.01 0.28 -5.42
C LEU A 80 9.47 0.73 -5.21
N SER A 81 9.78 2.03 -5.37
CA SER A 81 11.13 2.56 -5.18
C SER A 81 11.60 2.52 -3.73
N GLN A 82 10.68 2.64 -2.76
CA GLN A 82 10.98 2.53 -1.32
C GLN A 82 11.57 1.16 -0.96
N HIS A 83 11.23 0.13 -1.73
CA HIS A 83 11.76 -1.23 -1.58
C HIS A 83 12.86 -1.57 -2.60
N GLY A 84 13.31 -0.60 -3.40
CA GLY A 84 14.37 -0.78 -4.40
C GLY A 84 13.95 -1.61 -5.61
N PHE A 85 12.66 -1.68 -5.94
CA PHE A 85 12.17 -2.44 -7.11
C PHE A 85 12.13 -1.61 -8.41
N THR A 86 12.28 -0.30 -8.31
CA THR A 86 12.33 0.66 -9.42
C THR A 86 13.04 1.93 -8.98
N ASP A 87 13.50 2.74 -9.93
CA ASP A 87 13.89 4.12 -9.68
C ASP A 87 12.66 4.99 -9.38
N GLN A 88 12.88 6.13 -8.73
CA GLN A 88 11.84 7.14 -8.51
C GLN A 88 11.34 7.75 -9.83
N PRO A 89 10.09 8.23 -9.88
CA PRO A 89 9.58 8.96 -11.03
C PRO A 89 10.42 10.24 -11.29
N VAL A 90 10.42 10.68 -12.55
CA VAL A 90 10.98 11.99 -12.91
C VAL A 90 10.17 13.07 -12.17
N GLY A 91 10.85 13.85 -11.33
CA GLY A 91 10.21 14.79 -10.39
C GLY A 91 10.25 14.34 -8.93
N GLY A 92 10.70 13.11 -8.67
CA GLY A 92 10.87 12.56 -7.32
C GLY A 92 9.56 12.11 -6.68
N CYS A 93 9.70 11.39 -5.57
CA CYS A 93 8.56 11.03 -4.74
C CYS A 93 8.22 12.13 -3.73
N PRO A 94 6.93 12.28 -3.36
CA PRO A 94 6.57 13.18 -2.27
C PRO A 94 7.34 12.77 -1.02
N VAL A 95 8.06 13.73 -0.43
CA VAL A 95 8.77 13.56 0.85
C VAL A 95 7.67 13.44 1.90
N GLY A 96 7.38 12.21 2.33
CA GLY A 96 6.17 11.91 3.08
C GLY A 96 6.06 12.70 4.39
N ASP A 97 4.83 13.04 4.75
CA ASP A 97 4.38 13.10 6.14
C ASP A 97 4.53 11.69 6.74
N SER A 98 5.75 11.34 7.14
CA SER A 98 6.00 10.17 7.98
C SER A 98 5.47 10.45 9.38
N ASN A 99 4.15 10.43 9.55
CA ASN A 99 3.50 10.40 10.85
C ASN A 99 2.89 9.00 11.05
N PRO A 100 3.67 8.02 11.54
CA PRO A 100 3.10 6.79 12.11
C PRO A 100 2.40 7.03 13.46
N SER A 101 2.21 8.29 13.89
CA SER A 101 1.63 8.68 15.17
C SER A 101 0.10 8.76 15.18
N SER A 102 -0.57 8.91 14.03
CA SER A 102 -2.04 9.06 14.02
C SER A 102 -2.78 7.77 14.34
N SER A 103 -2.28 6.60 13.91
CA SER A 103 -2.98 5.33 14.12
C SER A 103 -2.89 4.82 15.56
N GLY A 104 -1.75 5.01 16.25
CA GLY A 104 -1.59 4.58 17.64
C GLY A 104 -2.45 5.39 18.62
N GLU A 105 -2.49 6.71 18.42
CA GLU A 105 -3.29 7.62 19.26
C GLU A 105 -4.79 7.45 19.01
N GLU A 106 -5.21 7.29 17.74
CA GLU A 106 -6.61 7.04 17.37
C GLU A 106 -7.10 5.69 17.88
N VAL A 107 -6.31 4.62 17.72
CA VAL A 107 -6.64 3.29 18.28
C VAL A 107 -6.69 3.34 19.81
N GLY A 108 -5.77 4.06 20.45
CA GLY A 108 -5.78 4.27 21.90
C GLY A 108 -7.07 4.95 22.39
N ALA A 109 -7.52 5.98 21.68
CA ALA A 109 -8.77 6.68 21.99
C ALA A 109 -10.00 5.77 21.81
N ILE A 110 -10.04 4.99 20.73
CA ILE A 110 -11.13 4.02 20.48
C ILE A 110 -11.17 2.95 21.59
N VAL A 111 -10.02 2.38 21.97
CA VAL A 111 -9.94 1.37 23.04
C VAL A 111 -10.38 1.97 24.38
N GLN A 112 -9.94 3.18 24.72
CA GLN A 112 -10.39 3.87 25.94
C GLN A 112 -11.90 4.10 25.94
N GLN A 113 -12.47 4.49 24.79
CA GLN A 113 -13.90 4.70 24.65
C GLN A 113 -14.67 3.39 24.87
N VAL A 114 -14.25 2.28 24.25
CA VAL A 114 -14.87 0.96 24.43
C VAL A 114 -14.75 0.47 25.87
N VAL A 115 -13.59 0.59 26.51
CA VAL A 115 -13.38 0.19 27.91
C VAL A 115 -14.26 1.02 28.86
N SER A 116 -14.40 2.33 28.61
CA SER A 116 -15.28 3.20 29.41
C SER A 116 -16.75 2.81 29.28
N GLU A 117 -17.19 2.45 28.07
CA GLU A 117 -18.56 2.02 27.80
C GLU A 117 -18.86 0.63 28.38
N LEU A 118 -17.87 -0.29 28.38
CA LEU A 118 -17.99 -1.60 29.03
C LEU A 118 -18.09 -1.48 30.56
N ARG A 119 -17.32 -0.58 31.18
CA ARG A 119 -17.46 -0.25 32.62
C ARG A 119 -18.82 0.34 32.95
N ARG A 120 -19.32 1.26 32.12
CA ARG A 120 -20.67 1.87 32.30
C ARG A 120 -21.78 0.82 32.29
N ARG A 121 -21.61 -0.26 31.51
CA ARG A 121 -22.57 -1.36 31.39
C ARG A 121 -22.37 -2.48 32.43
N GLY A 122 -21.37 -2.37 33.31
CA GLY A 122 -21.08 -3.37 34.34
C GLY A 122 -20.55 -4.71 33.81
N LEU A 123 -19.94 -4.70 32.62
CA LEU A 123 -19.38 -5.89 31.96
C LEU A 123 -17.89 -6.09 32.26
N MET A 124 -17.31 -5.23 33.10
CA MET A 124 -15.96 -5.29 33.67
C MET A 124 -15.95 -4.78 35.10
#